data_AF-A0A1M6HZ23-F1
#
_entry.id   AF-A0A1M6HZ23-F1
#
_cell.length_a   1.000
_cell.length_b   1.000
_cell.length_c   1.000
_cell.angle_alpha   90.00
_cell.angle_beta   90.00
_cell.angle_gamma   90.00
#
_symmetry.space_group_name_H-M   'P 1'
#
loop_
_entity.id
_entity.type
_entity.pdbx_description
1 polymer ?
#
loop_
_entity_poly.entity_id
_entity_poly.type
_entity_poly.pdbx_seq_one_letter_code
_entity_poly.pdbx_strand_id
1 'polypeptide(L)' 'MRDIVSILIVLLIIGWLVGYIGFGEAVGNLIHILLVLAVIGLLYRLATGKRL' A
#
# COMPACT_ATOMS: atom_id res chain seq x y z
N MET A 1 8.10 -2.64 20.93
CA MET A 1 7.89 -1.31 20.29
C MET A 1 8.44 -1.23 18.86
N ARG A 2 9.43 -2.06 18.47
CA ARG A 2 9.88 -2.24 17.07
C ARG A 2 8.91 -3.09 16.25
N ASP A 3 8.08 -3.88 16.93
CA ASP A 3 7.27 -4.95 16.36
C ASP A 3 6.12 -4.43 15.50
N ILE A 4 5.43 -3.37 15.96
CA ILE A 4 4.30 -2.77 15.24
C ILE A 4 4.77 -2.08 13.96
N VAL A 5 5.89 -1.35 14.02
CA VAL A 5 6.49 -0.70 12.84
C VAL A 5 6.97 -1.73 11.84
N SER A 6 7.59 -2.82 12.31
CA SER A 6 8.03 -3.91 11.45
C SER A 6 6.85 -4.63 10.77
N ILE A 7 5.75 -4.86 11.50
CA ILE A 7 4.51 -5.43 10.95
C ILE A 7 3.90 -4.50 9.89
N LEU A 8 3.87 -3.19 10.15
CA LEU A 8 3.37 -2.21 9.20
C LEU A 8 4.19 -2.19 7.90
N ILE A 9 5.52 -2.24 8.00
CA ILE A 9 6.43 -2.30 6.84
C ILE A 9 6.17 -3.59 6.04
N VAL A 10 6.04 -4.73 6.71
CA VAL A 10 5.76 -6.02 6.06
C VAL A 10 4.40 -6.01 5.37
N LEU A 11 3.36 -5.49 6.03
CA LEU A 11 2.01 -5.36 5.46
C LEU A 11 2.00 -4.45 4.23
N LEU A 12 2.81 -3.39 4.24
CA LEU A 12 3.01 -2.47 3.12
C LEU A 12 3.57 -3.16 1.89
N ILE A 13 4.63 -3.94 2.08
CA ILE A 13 5.35 -4.63 1.01
C ILE A 13 4.45 -5.72 0.42
N ILE A 14 3.78 -6.51 1.27
CA ILE A 14 2.85 -7.55 0.83
C ILE A 14 1.65 -6.94 0.09
N GLY A 15 1.04 -5.88 0.64
CA GLY A 15 -0.07 -5.18 0.00
C GLY A 15 0.29 -4.60 -1.37
N TRP A 16 1.50 -4.06 -1.51
CA TRP A 16 2.02 -3.56 -2.79
C TRP A 16 2.26 -4.69 -3.81
N LEU A 17 2.88 -5.79 -3.39
CA LEU A 17 3.10 -6.97 -4.25
C LEU A 17 1.78 -7.57 -4.73
N VAL A 18 0.80 -7.75 -3.84
CA VAL A 18 -0.53 -8.25 -4.21
C VAL A 18 -1.22 -7.29 -5.18
N GLY A 19 -1.10 -5.97 -4.96
CA GLY A 19 -1.62 -4.94 -5.85
C GLY A 19 -0.96 -4.93 -7.24
N TYR A 20 0.35 -5.13 -7.30
CA TYR A 20 1.12 -5.17 -8.55
C TYR A 20 0.75 -6.39 -9.40
N ILE A 21 0.60 -7.56 -8.77
CA ILE A 21 0.38 -8.83 -9.48
C ILE A 21 -1.11 -9.03 -9.82
N GLY A 22 -2.04 -8.66 -8.92
CA GLY A 22 -3.47 -8.93 -9.07
C GLY A 22 -4.22 -8.01 -10.03
N PHE A 23 -3.68 -6.84 -10.35
CA PHE A 23 -4.37 -5.81 -11.13
C PHE A 23 -3.67 -5.44 -12.44
N GLY A 24 -2.62 -6.17 -12.83
CA GLY A 24 -1.84 -5.89 -14.04
C GLY A 24 -2.59 -6.16 -15.35
N GLU A 25 -3.35 -7.25 -15.43
CA GLU A 25 -4.00 -7.67 -16.68
C GLU A 25 -5.53 -7.44 -16.71
N ALA A 26 -6.17 -7.36 -15.53
CA ALA A 26 -7.63 -7.46 -15.45
C ALA A 26 -8.41 -6.15 -15.58
N VAL A 27 -7.79 -4.96 -15.38
CA VAL A 27 -8.58 -3.76 -15.04
C VAL A 27 -8.29 -2.49 -15.85
N GLY A 28 -7.37 -2.54 -16.81
CA GLY A 28 -7.07 -1.39 -17.67
C GLY A 28 -6.43 -0.20 -16.94
N ASN A 29 -5.78 0.68 -17.70
CA ASN A 29 -4.88 1.72 -17.20
C ASN A 29 -5.49 2.64 -16.12
N LEU A 30 -6.82 2.87 -16.16
CA LEU A 30 -7.53 3.74 -15.23
C LEU A 30 -7.58 3.17 -13.80
N ILE A 31 -7.92 1.88 -13.63
CA ILE A 31 -8.04 1.30 -12.29
C ILE A 31 -6.66 1.04 -11.69
N HIS A 32 -5.64 0.79 -12.52
CA HIS A 32 -4.26 0.70 -12.06
C HIS A 32 -3.80 2.03 -11.41
N ILE A 33 -4.08 3.17 -12.05
CA ILE A 33 -3.75 4.50 -11.50
C ILE A 33 -4.50 4.76 -10.19
N LEU A 34 -5.80 4.44 -10.13
CA LEU A 34 -6.60 4.62 -8.91
C LEU A 34 -6.09 3.74 -7.75
N LEU A 35 -5.67 2.51 -8.03
CA LEU A 35 -5.05 1.61 -7.05
C LEU A 35 -3.69 2.11 -6.58
N VAL A 36 -2.83 2.60 -7.49
CA VAL A 36 -1.54 3.21 -7.14
C VAL A 36 -1.75 4.42 -6.21
N LEU A 37 -2.73 5.29 -6.52
CA LEU A 37 -3.09 6.41 -5.65
C LEU A 37 -3.61 5.95 -4.29
N ALA A 38 -4.44 4.91 -4.25
CA ALA A 38 -4.93 4.33 -3.00
C ALA A 38 -3.79 3.77 -2.13
N VAL A 39 -2.82 3.09 -2.75
CA VAL A 39 -1.61 2.60 -2.06
C VAL A 39 -0.77 3.76 -1.56
N ILE A 40 -0.46 4.77 -2.38
CA ILE A 40 0.28 5.96 -1.96
C ILE A 40 -0.41 6.67 -0.80
N GLY A 41 -1.74 6.82 -0.83
CA GLY A 41 -2.52 7.38 0.27
C GLY A 41 -2.43 6.54 1.55
N LEU A 42 -2.41 5.21 1.41
CA LEU A 42 -2.20 4.28 2.52
C LEU A 42 -0.77 4.41 3.09
N LEU A 43 0.25 4.48 2.24
CA LEU A 43 1.65 4.70 2.63
C LEU A 43 1.80 6.02 3.37
N TYR A 44 1.20 7.08 2.83
CA TYR A 44 1.22 8.42 3.40
C TYR A 44 0.53 8.45 4.77
N ARG A 45 -0.62 7.79 4.92
CA ARG A 45 -1.33 7.66 6.19
C ARG A 45 -0.52 6.87 7.22
N LEU A 46 0.18 5.81 6.79
CA LEU A 46 1.06 5.02 7.64
C LEU A 46 2.29 5.82 8.10
N ALA A 47 2.98 6.48 7.17
CA ALA A 47 4.18 7.26 7.44
C ALA A 47 3.86 8.52 8.26
N THR A 48 2.70 9.13 8.00
CA THR A 48 2.18 10.29 8.75
C THR A 48 1.36 9.86 9.97
N GLY A 49 1.50 8.60 10.40
CA GLY A 49 0.93 8.06 11.65
C GLY A 49 1.51 8.79 12.86
N LYS A 50 1.09 10.05 13.04
CA LYS A 50 1.28 10.87 14.21
C LYS A 50 0.69 10.07 15.37
N ARG A 51 1.57 9.59 16.26
CA ARG A 51 1.18 9.26 17.62
C ARG A 51 0.74 10.58 18.25
N LEU A 52 -0.57 10.85 18.23
CA LEU A 52 -1.20 11.76 19.17
C LEU A 52 -1.26 11.07 20.53
#